data_AF-A0A6A7ZTK6-F1
#
_entry.id   AF-A0A6A7ZTK6-F1
#
_cell.length_a   1.000
_cell.length_b   1.000
_cell.length_c   1.000
_cell.angle_alpha   90.00
_cell.angle_beta   90.00
_cell.angle_gamma   90.00
#
_symmetry.space_group_name_H-M   'P 1'
#
loop_
_entity.id
_entity.type
_entity.pdbx_description
1 polymer ?
#
loop_
_entity_poly.entity_id
_entity_poly.type
_entity_poly.pdbx_seq_one_letter_code
_entity_poly.pdbx_strand_id
1 'polypeptide(L)'
;MKHGFAGLVRYHAKRTAITGGLEAAHLLARARLMGAARGRGAIFTLHHVRPKVPRAFDPNAHLEITPAFLEEAIVTLKRDGYRLVPLDDLPACLASADNRPFACFTLDDGYRNNLDHALPVFERHGVPFTVFVTAGYLDRSHTLWWETIADLLSVCGRFRFDFGAGEEAVASDNLAQKQAAFDRIAAYVHGSDEAHALATLNKAAHEHGIDPLAITERLTLDEEGLRSLIRSPLASLGGHTISHRALARLGDDEARREISASAERVRTITGRRPSSFAYPYGDRLAVSPRDHLLAAELGFAVAVTTQPGMLSEAANPHALPRISLNGHFQAARYVTALGSGIPIRLLARRTG
;
A
#
# COMPACT_ATOMS: atom_id res chain seq x y z
N MET A 1 -28.02 -12.67 10.62
CA MET A 1 -27.86 -11.67 11.71
C MET A 1 -26.70 -11.96 12.67
N LYS A 2 -26.49 -13.21 13.15
CA LYS A 2 -25.42 -13.51 14.14
C LYS A 2 -23.97 -13.34 13.61
N HIS A 3 -23.70 -13.58 12.32
CA HIS A 3 -22.35 -13.43 11.74
C HIS A 3 -21.91 -11.97 11.50
N GLY A 4 -22.83 -11.06 11.20
CA GLY A 4 -22.50 -9.63 10.97
C GLY A 4 -22.11 -8.89 12.25
N PHE A 5 -22.79 -9.20 13.38
CA PHE A 5 -22.50 -8.57 14.67
C PHE A 5 -21.14 -9.01 15.23
N ALA A 6 -20.81 -10.31 15.13
CA ALA A 6 -19.52 -10.83 15.57
C ALA A 6 -18.34 -10.24 14.78
N GLY A 7 -18.52 -10.03 13.46
CA GLY A 7 -17.53 -9.36 12.60
C GLY A 7 -17.28 -7.91 13.00
N LEU A 8 -18.36 -7.14 13.24
CA LEU A 8 -18.28 -5.74 13.67
C LEU A 8 -17.62 -5.61 15.07
N VAL A 9 -17.98 -6.48 16.01
CA VAL A 9 -17.37 -6.52 17.35
C VAL A 9 -15.88 -6.84 17.27
N ARG A 10 -15.49 -7.83 16.46
CA ARG A 10 -14.07 -8.18 16.25
C ARG A 10 -13.30 -7.03 15.60
N TYR A 11 -13.92 -6.32 14.66
CA TYR A 11 -13.34 -5.13 14.01
C TYR A 11 -13.08 -4.00 15.02
N HIS A 12 -14.07 -3.63 15.84
CA HIS A 12 -13.89 -2.61 16.87
C HIS A 12 -12.87 -3.03 17.94
N ALA A 13 -12.92 -4.28 18.40
CA ALA A 13 -11.96 -4.80 19.38
C ALA A 13 -10.52 -4.73 18.85
N LYS A 14 -10.29 -5.12 17.59
CA LYS A 14 -8.97 -5.01 16.94
C LYS A 14 -8.49 -3.55 16.87
N ARG A 15 -9.37 -2.61 16.50
CA ARG A 15 -9.03 -1.18 16.43
C ARG A 15 -8.69 -0.60 17.80
N THR A 16 -9.46 -0.94 18.83
CA THR A 16 -9.19 -0.48 20.20
C THR A 16 -7.86 -1.04 20.71
N ALA A 17 -7.57 -2.32 20.45
CA ALA A 17 -6.30 -2.93 20.82
C ALA A 17 -5.09 -2.26 20.11
N ILE A 18 -5.20 -1.99 18.81
CA ILE A 18 -4.17 -1.26 18.06
C ILE A 18 -3.99 0.15 18.62
N THR A 19 -5.09 0.86 18.89
CA THR A 19 -5.05 2.21 19.46
C THR A 19 -4.33 2.21 20.81
N GLY A 20 -4.73 1.34 21.74
CA GLY A 20 -4.07 1.22 23.04
C GLY A 20 -2.58 0.87 22.92
N GLY A 21 -2.22 -0.01 21.98
CA GLY A 21 -0.82 -0.33 21.69
C GLY A 21 -0.02 0.87 21.16
N LEU A 22 -0.60 1.67 20.26
CA LEU A 22 0.03 2.89 19.73
C LEU A 22 0.17 3.97 20.80
N GLU A 23 -0.83 4.15 21.67
CA GLU A 23 -0.74 5.11 22.79
C GLU A 23 0.37 4.71 23.78
N ALA A 24 0.43 3.43 24.17
CA ALA A 24 1.49 2.93 25.05
C ALA A 24 2.89 3.11 24.42
N ALA A 25 3.03 2.77 23.13
CA ALA A 25 4.28 2.97 22.41
C ALA A 25 4.68 4.45 22.29
N HIS A 26 3.72 5.35 22.09
CA HIS A 26 3.98 6.79 22.09
C HIS A 26 4.55 7.29 23.43
N LEU A 27 3.95 6.87 24.55
CA LEU A 27 4.41 7.23 25.89
C LEU A 27 5.83 6.71 26.16
N LEU A 28 6.10 5.45 25.80
CA LEU A 28 7.45 4.87 25.92
C LEU A 28 8.48 5.62 25.06
N ALA A 29 8.12 5.97 23.82
CA ALA A 29 8.99 6.73 22.92
C ALA A 29 9.32 8.12 23.47
N ARG A 30 8.33 8.83 24.04
CA ARG A 30 8.54 10.14 24.68
C ARG A 30 9.40 10.06 25.94
N ALA A 31 9.27 8.98 26.70
CA ALA A 31 10.14 8.68 27.83
C ALA A 31 11.56 8.22 27.40
N ARG A 32 11.87 8.18 26.10
CA ARG A 32 13.12 7.68 25.52
C ARG A 32 13.43 6.24 25.90
N LEU A 33 12.41 5.46 26.21
CA LEU A 33 12.53 4.03 26.48
C LEU A 33 12.57 3.25 25.17
N MET A 34 13.28 2.12 25.17
CA MET A 34 13.38 1.22 24.01
C MET A 34 13.93 1.89 22.74
N GLY A 35 14.83 2.89 22.85
CA GLY A 35 15.38 3.60 21.68
C GLY A 35 16.00 2.69 20.60
N ALA A 36 16.60 1.56 21.01
CA ALA A 36 17.13 0.55 20.08
C ALA A 36 16.04 -0.12 19.20
N ALA A 37 14.75 0.00 19.53
CA ALA A 37 13.67 -0.50 18.70
C ALA A 37 13.57 0.24 17.36
N ARG A 38 14.14 1.45 17.26
CA ARG A 38 14.10 2.30 16.06
C ARG A 38 14.94 1.76 14.90
N GLY A 39 15.94 0.91 15.18
CA GLY A 39 16.87 0.45 14.16
C GLY A 39 17.56 1.61 13.43
N ARG A 40 17.80 1.45 12.12
CA ARG A 40 18.35 2.48 11.23
C ARG A 40 17.28 3.43 10.67
N GLY A 41 16.00 3.09 10.79
CA GLY A 41 14.94 3.91 10.21
C GLY A 41 13.71 3.12 9.77
N ALA A 42 12.88 3.76 8.93
CA ALA A 42 11.63 3.17 8.44
C ALA A 42 11.33 3.58 6.99
N ILE A 43 10.63 2.71 6.26
CA ILE A 43 10.00 3.06 4.98
C ILE A 43 8.51 3.15 5.24
N PHE A 44 7.89 4.29 4.94
CA PHE A 44 6.44 4.46 5.09
C PHE A 44 5.74 4.14 3.77
N THR A 45 4.68 3.32 3.83
CA THR A 45 3.78 3.04 2.70
C THR A 45 2.48 3.82 2.85
N LEU A 46 2.10 4.46 1.75
CA LEU A 46 0.88 5.22 1.54
C LEU A 46 0.26 4.79 0.20
N HIS A 47 -0.99 5.16 -0.04
CA HIS A 47 -1.67 4.88 -1.31
C HIS A 47 -2.40 6.14 -1.76
N HIS A 48 -3.52 6.46 -1.12
CA HIS A 48 -4.26 7.69 -1.38
C HIS A 48 -3.85 8.80 -0.41
N VAL A 49 -3.57 9.98 -0.96
CA VAL A 49 -3.47 11.23 -0.19
C VAL A 49 -4.52 12.19 -0.72
N ARG A 50 -5.63 12.39 -0.02
CA ARG A 50 -6.72 13.28 -0.48
C ARG A 50 -7.55 13.82 0.68
N PRO A 51 -8.25 14.96 0.51
CA PRO A 51 -9.23 15.42 1.50
C PRO A 51 -10.22 14.30 1.85
N LYS A 52 -10.64 14.23 3.11
CA LYS A 52 -11.53 13.16 3.57
C LYS A 52 -12.85 13.23 2.80
N VAL A 53 -13.21 12.14 2.12
CA VAL A 53 -14.50 11.99 1.46
C VAL A 53 -15.39 11.12 2.36
N PRO A 54 -16.49 11.66 2.92
CA PRO A 54 -17.43 10.85 3.68
C PRO A 54 -18.09 9.81 2.77
N ARG A 55 -17.96 8.53 3.14
CA ARG A 55 -18.68 7.43 2.50
C ARG A 55 -19.45 6.65 3.55
N ALA A 56 -20.67 6.24 3.22
CA ALA A 56 -21.47 5.39 4.11
C ALA A 56 -20.81 4.01 4.30
N PHE A 57 -20.17 3.49 3.25
CA PHE A 57 -19.40 2.25 3.26
C PHE A 57 -18.02 2.53 2.65
N ASP A 58 -16.95 2.30 3.40
CA ASP A 58 -15.57 2.68 3.04
C ASP A 58 -14.59 1.56 3.43
N PRO A 59 -14.66 0.38 2.79
CA PRO A 59 -13.83 -0.77 3.16
C PRO A 59 -12.32 -0.48 2.95
N ASN A 60 -12.01 0.44 2.02
CA ASN A 60 -10.65 0.84 1.67
C ASN A 60 -10.18 2.08 2.45
N ALA A 61 -10.92 2.54 3.47
CA ALA A 61 -10.58 3.72 4.29
C ALA A 61 -9.19 3.64 4.94
N HIS A 62 -8.63 2.44 5.08
CA HIS A 62 -7.30 2.22 5.61
C HIS A 62 -6.17 2.67 4.68
N LEU A 63 -6.44 2.79 3.36
CA LEU A 63 -5.50 3.22 2.33
C LEU A 63 -5.51 4.74 2.10
N GLU A 64 -6.41 5.48 2.76
CA GLU A 64 -6.64 6.90 2.52
C GLU A 64 -6.18 7.78 3.69
N ILE A 65 -5.19 8.63 3.44
CA ILE A 65 -4.81 9.69 4.36
C ILE A 65 -5.11 11.09 3.83
N THR A 66 -5.19 12.06 4.73
CA THR A 66 -5.37 13.47 4.38
C THR A 66 -4.03 14.17 4.11
N PRO A 67 -3.99 15.21 3.26
CA PRO A 67 -2.80 16.04 3.07
C PRO A 67 -2.31 16.67 4.38
N ALA A 68 -3.23 17.09 5.25
CA ALA A 68 -2.89 17.63 6.57
C ALA A 68 -2.18 16.59 7.46
N PHE A 69 -2.63 15.33 7.44
CA PHE A 69 -1.95 14.27 8.17
C PHE A 69 -0.58 13.93 7.57
N LEU A 70 -0.44 13.96 6.23
CA LEU A 70 0.88 13.78 5.59
C LEU A 70 1.87 14.85 6.08
N GLU A 71 1.43 16.11 6.14
CA GLU A 71 2.21 17.22 6.68
C GLU A 71 2.57 17.01 8.15
N GLU A 72 1.61 16.61 8.99
CA GLU A 72 1.88 16.26 10.40
C GLU A 72 2.90 15.13 10.52
N ALA A 73 2.83 14.12 9.66
CA ALA A 73 3.75 12.99 9.68
C ALA A 73 5.18 13.43 9.35
N ILE A 74 5.35 14.25 8.30
CA ILE A 74 6.65 14.81 7.91
C ILE A 74 7.24 15.65 9.05
N VAL A 75 6.46 16.59 9.59
CA VAL A 75 6.92 17.48 10.68
C VAL A 75 7.27 16.68 11.93
N THR A 76 6.46 15.66 12.25
CA THR A 76 6.70 14.78 13.38
C THR A 76 8.00 14.00 13.23
N LEU A 77 8.25 13.38 12.07
CA LEU A 77 9.48 12.63 11.83
C LEU A 77 10.71 13.55 11.92
N LYS A 78 10.66 14.74 11.30
CA LYS A 78 11.74 15.75 11.39
C LYS A 78 12.02 16.12 12.86
N ARG A 79 10.98 16.41 13.65
CA ARG A 79 11.09 16.69 15.08
C ARG A 79 11.68 15.52 15.87
N ASP A 80 11.31 14.29 15.51
CA ASP A 80 11.75 13.07 16.19
C ASP A 80 13.16 12.62 15.73
N GLY A 81 13.84 13.44 14.91
CA GLY A 81 15.25 13.31 14.55
C GLY A 81 15.52 12.55 13.25
N TYR A 82 14.49 12.28 12.45
CA TYR A 82 14.63 11.56 11.19
C TYR A 82 15.20 12.42 10.07
N ARG A 83 16.17 11.88 9.34
CA ARG A 83 16.54 12.35 8.01
C ARG A 83 15.56 11.77 6.99
N LEU A 84 14.89 12.62 6.23
CA LEU A 84 13.98 12.17 5.17
C LEU A 84 14.78 12.06 3.87
N VAL A 85 14.87 10.85 3.31
CA VAL A 85 15.81 10.52 2.21
C VAL A 85 15.08 9.84 1.04
N PRO A 86 15.59 9.97 -0.20
CA PRO A 86 15.08 9.22 -1.33
C PRO A 86 15.20 7.71 -1.09
N LEU A 87 14.25 6.93 -1.60
CA LEU A 87 14.31 5.47 -1.47
C LEU A 87 15.54 4.88 -2.18
N ASP A 88 15.97 5.48 -3.29
CA ASP A 88 17.11 5.01 -4.07
C ASP A 88 18.45 5.19 -3.34
N ASP A 89 18.52 6.09 -2.35
CA ASP A 89 19.72 6.34 -1.54
C ASP A 89 19.85 5.33 -0.38
N LEU A 90 18.88 4.43 -0.22
CA LEU A 90 18.78 3.55 0.92
C LEU A 90 19.98 2.59 1.09
N PRO A 91 20.53 1.97 0.02
CA PRO A 91 21.74 1.17 0.15
C PRO A 91 22.93 1.95 0.73
N ALA A 92 23.12 3.19 0.27
CA ALA A 92 24.19 4.05 0.78
C ALA A 92 23.93 4.51 2.22
N CYS A 93 22.67 4.80 2.58
CA CYS A 93 22.28 5.15 3.94
C CYS A 93 22.56 3.99 4.92
N LEU A 94 22.20 2.76 4.54
CA LEU A 94 22.44 1.56 5.36
C LEU A 94 23.93 1.25 5.53
N ALA A 95 24.74 1.46 4.49
CA ALA A 95 26.20 1.27 4.54
C ALA A 95 26.94 2.38 5.32
N SER A 96 26.30 3.53 5.55
CA SER A 96 26.92 4.66 6.25
C SER A 96 27.11 4.39 7.74
N ALA A 97 28.21 4.91 8.31
CA ALA A 97 28.45 4.95 9.75
C ALA A 97 27.60 6.01 10.49
N ASP A 98 26.90 6.90 9.77
CA ASP A 98 25.93 7.83 10.37
C ASP A 98 24.72 7.04 10.91
N ASN A 99 24.59 7.02 12.23
CA ASN A 99 23.53 6.33 12.96
C ASN A 99 22.27 7.19 13.15
N ARG A 100 22.20 8.39 12.57
CA ARG A 100 20.95 9.15 12.57
C ARG A 100 19.87 8.37 11.83
N PRO A 101 18.67 8.21 12.43
CA PRO A 101 17.61 7.45 11.78
C PRO A 101 17.15 8.17 10.53
N PHE A 102 16.80 7.41 9.50
CA PHE A 102 16.26 7.96 8.27
C PHE A 102 14.90 7.36 7.91
N ALA A 103 14.12 8.08 7.11
CA ALA A 103 12.84 7.59 6.64
C ALA A 103 12.61 7.93 5.18
N CYS A 104 11.94 7.00 4.49
CA CYS A 104 11.53 7.14 3.10
C CYS A 104 10.00 7.15 3.03
N PHE A 105 9.44 7.94 2.12
CA PHE A 105 8.01 7.90 1.80
C PHE A 105 7.77 7.20 0.47
N THR A 106 6.85 6.25 0.47
CA THR A 106 6.47 5.48 -0.72
C THR A 106 4.95 5.51 -0.90
N LEU A 107 4.50 5.66 -2.14
CA LEU A 107 3.08 5.61 -2.51
C LEU A 107 2.89 4.55 -3.57
N ASP A 108 1.91 3.67 -3.38
CA ASP A 108 1.65 2.56 -4.31
C ASP A 108 0.57 2.93 -5.35
N ASP A 109 0.42 2.07 -6.36
CA ASP A 109 -0.57 2.07 -7.45
C ASP A 109 -0.57 3.22 -8.48
N GLY A 110 0.11 4.33 -8.21
CA GLY A 110 0.15 5.47 -9.14
C GLY A 110 -1.15 6.29 -9.18
N TYR A 111 -1.82 6.47 -8.03
CA TYR A 111 -3.04 7.27 -7.93
C TYR A 111 -2.86 8.73 -8.37
N ARG A 112 -3.90 9.29 -8.98
CA ARG A 112 -3.99 10.69 -9.42
C ARG A 112 -3.76 11.68 -8.27
N ASN A 113 -4.27 11.36 -7.08
CA ASN A 113 -4.10 12.19 -5.91
C ASN A 113 -2.66 12.23 -5.35
N ASN A 114 -1.76 11.37 -5.84
CA ASN A 114 -0.32 11.51 -5.56
C ASN A 114 0.23 12.79 -6.19
N LEU A 115 -0.28 13.17 -7.37
CA LEU A 115 0.04 14.44 -8.04
C LEU A 115 -0.73 15.61 -7.43
N ASP A 116 -2.05 15.49 -7.31
CA ASP A 116 -2.90 16.65 -6.99
C ASP A 116 -2.79 17.11 -5.52
N HIS A 117 -2.40 16.20 -4.63
CA HIS A 117 -2.50 16.41 -3.19
C HIS A 117 -1.26 16.00 -2.40
N ALA A 118 -0.58 14.89 -2.76
CA ALA A 118 0.64 14.49 -2.06
C ALA A 118 1.83 15.38 -2.47
N LEU A 119 2.07 15.55 -3.78
CA LEU A 119 3.20 16.31 -4.30
C LEU A 119 3.32 17.72 -3.67
N PRO A 120 2.26 18.56 -3.61
CA PRO A 120 2.38 19.89 -2.99
C PRO A 120 2.82 19.88 -1.53
N VAL A 121 2.47 18.83 -0.77
CA VAL A 121 2.90 18.67 0.62
C VAL A 121 4.38 18.29 0.66
N PHE A 122 4.81 17.35 -0.16
CA PHE A 122 6.22 16.96 -0.25
C PHE A 122 7.12 18.12 -0.68
N GLU A 123 6.70 18.91 -1.67
CA GLU A 123 7.43 20.10 -2.15
C GLU A 123 7.58 21.16 -1.08
N ARG A 124 6.49 21.49 -0.37
CA ARG A 124 6.53 22.47 0.73
C ARG A 124 7.56 22.12 1.81
N HIS A 125 7.78 20.83 2.02
CA HIS A 125 8.69 20.33 3.05
C HIS A 125 10.06 19.90 2.51
N GLY A 126 10.29 19.96 1.19
CA GLY A 126 11.53 19.50 0.56
C GLY A 126 11.79 18.02 0.81
N VAL A 127 10.75 17.19 0.81
CA VAL A 127 10.84 15.77 1.17
C VAL A 127 10.74 14.89 -0.07
N PRO A 128 11.74 14.04 -0.33
CA PRO A 128 11.68 13.10 -1.46
C PRO A 128 10.68 11.96 -1.18
N PHE A 129 10.07 11.46 -2.25
CA PHE A 129 9.13 10.35 -2.20
C PHE A 129 9.18 9.54 -3.51
N THR A 130 8.77 8.28 -3.41
CA THR A 130 8.71 7.36 -4.55
C THR A 130 7.28 6.91 -4.80
N VAL A 131 6.83 6.97 -6.04
CA VAL A 131 5.55 6.40 -6.48
C VAL A 131 5.80 5.11 -7.25
N PHE A 132 5.27 4.00 -6.76
CA PHE A 132 5.30 2.72 -7.44
C PHE A 132 4.12 2.62 -8.42
N VAL A 133 4.41 2.37 -9.70
CA VAL A 133 3.43 2.43 -10.78
C VAL A 133 3.13 1.03 -11.29
N THR A 134 1.83 0.67 -11.26
CA THR A 134 1.32 -0.54 -11.90
C THR A 134 1.04 -0.26 -13.37
N ALA A 135 1.71 -0.97 -14.27
CA ALA A 135 1.63 -0.68 -15.71
C ALA A 135 0.22 -0.90 -16.26
N GLY A 136 -0.48 -1.95 -15.83
CA GLY A 136 -1.83 -2.23 -16.28
C GLY A 136 -2.86 -1.20 -15.83
N TYR A 137 -2.64 -0.56 -14.68
CA TYR A 137 -3.47 0.57 -14.26
C TYR A 137 -3.19 1.77 -15.12
N LEU A 138 -1.92 2.15 -15.31
CA LEU A 138 -1.50 3.24 -16.20
C LEU A 138 -2.09 3.11 -17.61
N ASP A 139 -1.98 1.92 -18.21
CA ASP A 139 -2.37 1.65 -19.59
C ASP A 139 -3.87 1.27 -19.73
N ARG A 140 -4.62 1.34 -18.64
CA ARG A 140 -6.07 1.03 -18.57
C ARG A 140 -6.41 -0.37 -19.09
N SER A 141 -5.52 -1.33 -18.86
CA SER A 141 -5.73 -2.74 -19.20
C SER A 141 -6.16 -3.59 -18.02
N HIS A 142 -6.03 -3.07 -16.79
CA HIS A 142 -6.36 -3.78 -15.55
C HIS A 142 -7.21 -2.91 -14.61
N THR A 143 -7.98 -3.58 -13.76
CA THR A 143 -8.99 -2.95 -12.92
C THR A 143 -8.57 -2.90 -11.45
N LEU A 144 -8.85 -1.79 -10.76
CA LEU A 144 -8.69 -1.66 -9.31
C LEU A 144 -9.81 -2.43 -8.59
N TRP A 145 -9.64 -3.73 -8.42
CA TRP A 145 -10.73 -4.61 -8.00
C TRP A 145 -11.36 -4.24 -6.66
N TRP A 146 -10.57 -3.73 -5.70
CA TRP A 146 -11.09 -3.32 -4.39
C TRP A 146 -11.99 -2.09 -4.50
N GLU A 147 -11.73 -1.20 -5.46
CA GLU A 147 -12.62 -0.06 -5.76
C GLU A 147 -13.85 -0.54 -6.53
N THR A 148 -13.70 -1.49 -7.48
CA THR A 148 -14.83 -2.10 -8.18
C THR A 148 -15.80 -2.77 -7.21
N ILE A 149 -15.32 -3.52 -6.22
CA ILE A 149 -16.17 -4.11 -5.18
C ILE A 149 -16.84 -3.00 -4.36
N ALA A 150 -16.08 -1.97 -3.94
CA ALA A 150 -16.64 -0.89 -3.13
C ALA A 150 -17.77 -0.14 -3.86
N ASP A 151 -17.60 0.16 -5.15
CA ASP A 151 -18.61 0.81 -5.98
C ASP A 151 -19.82 -0.12 -6.22
N LEU A 152 -19.60 -1.39 -6.54
CA LEU A 152 -20.66 -2.41 -6.71
C LEU A 152 -21.54 -2.52 -5.45
N LEU A 153 -20.91 -2.65 -4.29
CA LEU A 153 -21.62 -2.74 -3.01
C LEU A 153 -22.24 -1.41 -2.57
N SER A 154 -21.82 -0.28 -3.14
CA SER A 154 -22.40 1.02 -2.81
C SER A 154 -23.74 1.25 -3.50
N VAL A 155 -23.91 0.74 -4.72
CA VAL A 155 -25.12 0.96 -5.54
C VAL A 155 -26.08 -0.24 -5.55
N CYS A 156 -25.61 -1.44 -5.22
CA CYS A 156 -26.44 -2.65 -5.21
C CYS A 156 -26.79 -3.10 -3.79
N GLY A 157 -28.09 -3.37 -3.55
CA GLY A 157 -28.56 -4.10 -2.37
C GLY A 157 -28.46 -5.62 -2.51
N ARG A 158 -28.44 -6.12 -3.75
CA ARG A 158 -28.29 -7.54 -4.08
C ARG A 158 -27.80 -7.72 -5.51
N PHE A 159 -26.94 -8.72 -5.75
CA PHE A 159 -26.40 -9.06 -7.07
C PHE A 159 -26.11 -10.55 -7.18
N ARG A 160 -25.79 -11.05 -8.38
CA ARG A 160 -25.33 -12.43 -8.59
C ARG A 160 -23.81 -12.45 -8.72
N PHE A 161 -23.17 -13.46 -8.15
CA PHE A 161 -21.72 -13.63 -8.22
C PHE A 161 -21.37 -15.12 -8.25
N ASP A 162 -20.35 -15.50 -9.02
CA ASP A 162 -19.84 -16.87 -9.07
C ASP A 162 -18.53 -16.97 -8.29
N PHE A 163 -18.52 -17.79 -7.24
CA PHE A 163 -17.33 -18.08 -6.42
C PHE A 163 -16.58 -19.34 -6.89
N GLY A 164 -16.75 -19.73 -8.16
CA GLY A 164 -16.18 -20.94 -8.78
C GLY A 164 -17.06 -22.19 -8.65
N ALA A 165 -18.31 -22.05 -8.22
CA ALA A 165 -19.26 -23.14 -7.99
C ALA A 165 -20.66 -22.85 -8.58
N GLY A 166 -20.73 -21.89 -9.51
CA GLY A 166 -21.96 -21.39 -10.10
C GLY A 166 -22.46 -20.11 -9.43
N GLU A 167 -23.32 -19.39 -10.14
CA GLU A 167 -23.85 -18.12 -9.70
C GLU A 167 -24.82 -18.27 -8.50
N GLU A 168 -24.53 -17.52 -7.45
CA GLU A 168 -25.37 -17.38 -6.27
C GLU A 168 -25.73 -15.92 -6.00
N ALA A 169 -26.78 -15.69 -5.21
CA ALA A 169 -27.21 -14.36 -4.83
C ALA A 169 -26.42 -13.83 -3.62
N VAL A 170 -25.81 -12.66 -3.77
CA VAL A 170 -25.07 -11.95 -2.71
C VAL A 170 -25.90 -10.77 -2.23
N ALA A 171 -26.14 -10.70 -0.93
CA ALA A 171 -26.87 -9.58 -0.29
C ALA A 171 -25.90 -8.50 0.20
N SER A 172 -26.31 -7.23 0.06
CA SER A 172 -25.55 -6.03 0.38
C SER A 172 -26.45 -4.85 0.80
N ASP A 173 -27.65 -5.12 1.32
CA ASP A 173 -28.65 -4.10 1.66
C ASP A 173 -28.25 -3.18 2.83
N ASN A 174 -27.41 -3.66 3.74
CA ASN A 174 -26.91 -2.90 4.89
C ASN A 174 -25.39 -3.04 5.08
N LEU A 175 -24.82 -2.20 5.94
CA LEU A 175 -23.36 -2.15 6.17
C LEU A 175 -22.74 -3.49 6.56
N ALA A 176 -23.43 -4.30 7.37
CA ALA A 176 -22.92 -5.61 7.77
C ALA A 176 -22.89 -6.60 6.60
N GLN A 177 -23.91 -6.57 5.74
CA GLN A 177 -23.94 -7.36 4.51
C GLN A 177 -22.92 -6.87 3.49
N LYS A 178 -22.76 -5.55 3.30
CA LYS A 178 -21.72 -4.97 2.45
C LYS A 178 -20.33 -5.41 2.88
N GLN A 179 -20.02 -5.32 4.18
CA GLN A 179 -18.72 -5.77 4.68
C GLN A 179 -18.52 -7.28 4.46
N ALA A 180 -19.53 -8.11 4.74
CA ALA A 180 -19.43 -9.55 4.52
C ALA A 180 -19.25 -9.92 3.04
N ALA A 181 -19.93 -9.23 2.14
CA ALA A 181 -19.78 -9.40 0.69
C ALA A 181 -18.38 -8.96 0.23
N PHE A 182 -17.88 -7.81 0.71
CA PHE A 182 -16.53 -7.33 0.43
C PHE A 182 -15.48 -8.35 0.86
N ASP A 183 -15.54 -8.80 2.11
CA ASP A 183 -14.58 -9.76 2.68
C ASP A 183 -14.60 -11.09 1.90
N ARG A 184 -15.80 -11.56 1.51
CA ARG A 184 -15.96 -12.82 0.76
C ARG A 184 -15.39 -12.72 -0.66
N ILE A 185 -15.65 -11.62 -1.37
CA ILE A 185 -15.12 -11.41 -2.73
C ILE A 185 -13.60 -11.20 -2.67
N ALA A 186 -13.11 -10.40 -1.73
CA ALA A 186 -11.67 -10.22 -1.54
C ALA A 186 -10.96 -11.55 -1.22
N ALA A 187 -11.53 -12.38 -0.34
CA ALA A 187 -11.01 -13.71 -0.06
C ALA A 187 -11.01 -14.62 -1.31
N TYR A 188 -12.02 -14.50 -2.17
CA TYR A 188 -12.06 -15.24 -3.43
C TYR A 188 -10.98 -14.77 -4.41
N VAL A 189 -10.80 -13.46 -4.59
CA VAL A 189 -9.74 -12.86 -5.43
C VAL A 189 -8.36 -13.35 -4.97
N HIS A 190 -8.09 -13.32 -3.66
CA HIS A 190 -6.81 -13.79 -3.12
C HIS A 190 -6.65 -15.30 -3.08
N GLY A 191 -7.74 -16.05 -2.97
CA GLY A 191 -7.74 -17.50 -2.76
C GLY A 191 -7.75 -18.32 -4.04
N SER A 192 -8.27 -17.77 -5.14
CA SER A 192 -8.53 -18.48 -6.40
C SER A 192 -7.64 -18.02 -7.55
N ASP A 193 -7.94 -18.44 -8.78
CA ASP A 193 -7.30 -17.85 -9.95
C ASP A 193 -7.73 -16.38 -10.07
N GLU A 194 -6.80 -15.47 -9.77
CA GLU A 194 -7.07 -14.04 -9.65
C GLU A 194 -7.61 -13.45 -10.96
N ALA A 195 -7.12 -13.91 -12.12
CA ALA A 195 -7.60 -13.46 -13.42
C ALA A 195 -9.06 -13.84 -13.66
N HIS A 196 -9.44 -15.09 -13.36
CA HIS A 196 -10.82 -15.54 -13.42
C HIS A 196 -11.72 -14.80 -12.42
N ALA A 197 -11.27 -14.63 -11.17
CA ALA A 197 -12.03 -13.90 -10.15
C ALA A 197 -12.32 -12.44 -10.56
N LEU A 198 -11.32 -11.78 -11.15
CA LEU A 198 -11.46 -10.42 -11.69
C LEU A 198 -12.42 -10.38 -12.88
N ALA A 199 -12.36 -11.35 -13.79
CA ALA A 199 -13.31 -11.45 -14.90
C ALA A 199 -14.75 -11.58 -14.40
N THR A 200 -14.99 -12.41 -13.39
CA THR A 200 -16.31 -12.57 -12.77
C THR A 200 -16.77 -11.29 -12.06
N LEU A 201 -15.89 -10.63 -11.31
CA LEU A 201 -16.19 -9.34 -10.68
C LEU A 201 -16.54 -8.26 -11.70
N ASN A 202 -15.75 -8.17 -12.79
CA ASN A 202 -15.97 -7.18 -13.83
C ASN A 202 -17.29 -7.45 -14.58
N LYS A 203 -17.64 -8.72 -14.82
CA LYS A 203 -18.97 -9.10 -15.35
C LYS A 203 -20.08 -8.59 -14.44
N ALA A 204 -20.01 -8.90 -13.13
CA ALA A 204 -21.02 -8.46 -12.17
C ALA A 204 -21.11 -6.92 -12.09
N ALA A 205 -19.98 -6.21 -12.15
CA ALA A 205 -19.96 -4.75 -12.19
C ALA A 205 -20.69 -4.19 -13.43
N HIS A 206 -20.40 -4.73 -14.62
CA HIS A 206 -21.04 -4.29 -15.86
C HIS A 206 -22.55 -4.55 -15.88
N GLU A 207 -23.02 -5.68 -15.35
CA GLU A 207 -24.45 -5.99 -15.22
C GLU A 207 -25.20 -4.96 -14.36
N HIS A 208 -24.48 -4.23 -13.52
CA HIS A 208 -24.98 -3.17 -12.66
C HIS A 208 -24.57 -1.76 -13.10
N GLY A 209 -24.15 -1.60 -14.37
CA GLY A 209 -23.84 -0.29 -14.96
C GLY A 209 -22.56 0.35 -14.45
N ILE A 210 -21.67 -0.43 -13.84
CA ILE A 210 -20.36 0.03 -13.38
C ILE A 210 -19.33 -0.41 -14.41
N ASP A 211 -18.53 0.53 -14.88
CA ASP A 211 -17.35 0.26 -15.72
C ASP A 211 -16.09 0.24 -14.82
N PRO A 212 -15.50 -0.94 -14.58
CA PRO A 212 -14.30 -1.08 -13.76
C PRO A 212 -13.07 -0.35 -14.32
N LEU A 213 -12.94 -0.21 -15.65
CA LEU A 213 -11.81 0.49 -16.26
C LEU A 213 -11.98 2.00 -16.15
N ALA A 214 -13.22 2.51 -16.25
CA ALA A 214 -13.50 3.91 -15.96
C ALA A 214 -13.17 4.29 -14.50
N ILE A 215 -13.35 3.36 -13.54
CA ILE A 215 -12.88 3.55 -12.16
C ILE A 215 -11.35 3.69 -12.12
N THR A 216 -10.62 2.78 -12.77
CA THR A 216 -9.15 2.84 -12.85
C THR A 216 -8.67 4.15 -13.49
N GLU A 217 -9.22 4.53 -14.65
CA GLU A 217 -8.87 5.75 -15.39
C GLU A 217 -9.08 7.01 -14.54
N ARG A 218 -10.22 7.09 -13.85
CA ARG A 218 -10.54 8.21 -12.95
C ARG A 218 -9.54 8.32 -11.80
N LEU A 219 -9.14 7.18 -11.23
CA LEU A 219 -8.37 7.15 -9.98
C LEU A 219 -6.85 7.21 -10.17
N THR A 220 -6.31 6.76 -11.31
CA THR A 220 -4.86 6.63 -11.52
C THR A 220 -4.32 7.61 -12.55
N LEU A 221 -3.04 7.94 -12.44
CA LEU A 221 -2.36 8.82 -13.40
C LEU A 221 -2.20 8.12 -14.75
N ASP A 222 -2.28 8.90 -15.82
CA ASP A 222 -1.82 8.49 -17.16
C ASP A 222 -0.33 8.85 -17.33
N GLU A 223 0.19 8.64 -18.53
CA GLU A 223 1.58 8.93 -18.84
C GLU A 223 1.91 10.43 -18.69
N GLU A 224 1.00 11.32 -19.07
CA GLU A 224 1.17 12.77 -18.91
C GLU A 224 1.18 13.17 -17.43
N GLY A 225 0.29 12.59 -16.64
CA GLY A 225 0.23 12.77 -15.19
C GLY A 225 1.49 12.31 -14.50
N LEU A 226 2.04 11.15 -14.87
CA LEU A 226 3.31 10.66 -14.35
C LEU A 226 4.50 11.53 -14.78
N ARG A 227 4.54 11.98 -16.04
CA ARG A 227 5.55 12.96 -16.49
C ARG A 227 5.45 14.27 -15.71
N SER A 228 4.23 14.72 -15.43
CA SER A 228 3.99 15.91 -14.63
C SER A 228 4.50 15.76 -13.21
N LEU A 229 4.26 14.61 -12.58
CA LEU A 229 4.72 14.29 -11.23
C LEU A 229 6.24 14.36 -11.11
N ILE A 230 6.97 13.75 -12.05
CA ILE A 230 8.44 13.70 -12.03
C ILE A 230 9.13 14.98 -12.52
N ARG A 231 8.38 16.04 -12.88
CA ARG A 231 8.98 17.38 -13.03
C ARG A 231 9.53 17.89 -11.71
N SER A 232 8.98 17.44 -10.59
CA SER A 232 9.54 17.70 -9.28
C SER A 232 10.76 16.81 -9.04
N PRO A 233 11.93 17.37 -8.66
CA PRO A 233 13.12 16.57 -8.37
C PRO A 233 12.98 15.71 -7.10
N LEU A 234 11.90 15.91 -6.32
CA LEU A 234 11.60 15.14 -5.12
C LEU A 234 10.86 13.84 -5.42
N ALA A 235 10.24 13.71 -6.60
CA ALA A 235 9.45 12.54 -6.97
C ALA A 235 10.28 11.56 -7.82
N SER A 236 10.29 10.28 -7.45
CA SER A 236 10.80 9.19 -8.30
C SER A 236 9.72 8.15 -8.60
N LEU A 237 9.88 7.41 -9.71
CA LEU A 237 8.99 6.30 -10.07
C LEU A 237 9.69 4.96 -9.87
N GLY A 238 8.97 4.00 -9.28
CA GLY A 238 9.37 2.60 -9.16
C GLY A 238 8.41 1.65 -9.87
N GLY A 239 8.82 0.40 -10.08
CA GLY A 239 7.96 -0.62 -10.70
C GLY A 239 6.97 -1.25 -9.70
N HIS A 240 5.77 -1.59 -10.16
CA HIS A 240 4.73 -2.24 -9.35
C HIS A 240 3.90 -3.28 -10.13
N THR A 241 4.61 -4.15 -10.86
CA THR A 241 4.06 -5.16 -11.79
C THR A 241 3.15 -4.59 -12.88
N ILE A 242 2.65 -5.46 -13.75
CA ILE A 242 1.69 -5.12 -14.81
C ILE A 242 0.29 -5.28 -14.26
N SER A 243 -0.03 -6.46 -13.72
CA SER A 243 -1.40 -6.84 -13.37
C SER A 243 -1.78 -6.59 -11.92
N HIS A 244 -0.83 -6.16 -11.07
CA HIS A 244 -0.97 -6.05 -9.61
C HIS A 244 -1.24 -7.40 -8.90
N ARG A 245 -1.03 -8.54 -9.58
CA ARG A 245 -1.22 -9.87 -8.97
C ARG A 245 -0.12 -10.18 -7.94
N ALA A 246 -0.47 -11.02 -6.98
CA ALA A 246 0.46 -11.56 -6.00
C ALA A 246 1.52 -12.42 -6.71
N LEU A 247 2.78 -11.96 -6.74
CA LEU A 247 3.85 -12.64 -7.48
C LEU A 247 4.08 -14.08 -6.98
N ALA A 248 3.92 -14.34 -5.69
CA ALA A 248 4.00 -15.69 -5.11
C ALA A 248 3.01 -16.70 -5.71
N ARG A 249 1.93 -16.23 -6.35
CA ARG A 249 0.91 -17.06 -7.02
C ARG A 249 1.22 -17.33 -8.49
N LEU A 250 2.23 -16.70 -9.05
CA LEU A 250 2.60 -16.83 -10.46
C LEU A 250 3.77 -17.81 -10.63
N GLY A 251 3.84 -18.42 -11.82
CA GLY A 251 5.01 -19.18 -12.23
C GLY A 251 6.20 -18.26 -12.54
N ASP A 252 7.41 -18.80 -12.51
CA ASP A 252 8.66 -18.02 -12.57
C ASP A 252 8.76 -17.12 -13.82
N ASP A 253 8.35 -17.63 -14.98
CA ASP A 253 8.37 -16.87 -16.22
C ASP A 253 7.36 -15.71 -16.21
N GLU A 254 6.19 -15.94 -15.62
CA GLU A 254 5.15 -14.92 -15.51
C GLU A 254 5.54 -13.85 -14.49
N ALA A 255 6.03 -14.25 -13.31
CA ALA A 255 6.56 -13.34 -12.31
C ALA A 255 7.71 -12.48 -12.86
N ARG A 256 8.63 -13.07 -13.61
CA ARG A 256 9.74 -12.34 -14.27
C ARG A 256 9.22 -11.34 -15.31
N ARG A 257 8.21 -11.73 -16.11
CA ARG A 257 7.58 -10.80 -17.07
C ARG A 257 6.88 -9.65 -16.37
N GLU A 258 6.07 -9.92 -15.35
CA GLU A 258 5.37 -8.92 -14.53
C GLU A 258 6.34 -7.86 -13.98
N ILE A 259 7.44 -8.32 -13.39
CA ILE A 259 8.44 -7.43 -12.81
C ILE A 259 9.17 -6.65 -13.92
N SER A 260 9.70 -7.33 -14.94
CA SER A 260 10.54 -6.72 -15.97
C SER A 260 9.77 -5.72 -16.83
N ALA A 261 8.58 -6.09 -17.32
CA ALA A 261 7.81 -5.21 -18.20
C ALA A 261 7.24 -3.99 -17.45
N SER A 262 6.94 -4.10 -16.15
CA SER A 262 6.56 -2.92 -15.36
C SER A 262 7.71 -1.91 -15.23
N ALA A 263 8.94 -2.39 -15.05
CA ALA A 263 10.13 -1.53 -15.00
C ALA A 263 10.40 -0.88 -16.36
N GLU A 264 10.21 -1.64 -17.43
CA GLU A 264 10.34 -1.15 -18.79
C GLU A 264 9.30 -0.08 -19.11
N ARG A 265 8.05 -0.27 -18.66
CA ARG A 265 7.02 0.76 -18.79
C ARG A 265 7.41 2.04 -18.07
N VAL A 266 7.93 1.96 -16.83
CA VAL A 266 8.46 3.14 -16.13
C VAL A 266 9.61 3.80 -16.90
N ARG A 267 10.53 3.01 -17.49
CA ARG A 267 11.64 3.52 -18.31
C ARG A 267 11.15 4.37 -19.49
N THR A 268 10.05 3.98 -20.15
CA THR A 268 9.48 4.76 -21.27
C THR A 268 9.02 6.17 -20.86
N ILE A 269 8.71 6.38 -19.58
CA ILE A 269 8.25 7.66 -19.04
C ILE A 269 9.43 8.49 -18.55
N THR A 270 10.33 7.87 -17.79
CA THR A 270 11.44 8.56 -17.09
C THR A 270 12.73 8.65 -17.91
N GLY A 271 12.83 7.89 -19.02
CA GLY A 271 14.05 7.69 -19.79
C GLY A 271 15.07 6.74 -19.16
N ARG A 272 14.83 6.25 -17.93
CA ARG A 272 15.76 5.39 -17.19
C ARG A 272 15.02 4.27 -16.45
N ARG A 273 15.62 3.09 -16.41
CA ARG A 273 15.03 1.97 -15.69
C ARG A 273 14.96 2.31 -14.19
N PRO A 274 13.83 2.05 -13.49
CA PRO A 274 13.75 2.30 -12.05
C PRO A 274 14.72 1.40 -11.28
N SER A 275 15.30 1.95 -10.22
CA SER A 275 16.14 1.24 -9.23
C SER A 275 15.32 0.59 -8.12
N SER A 276 14.06 0.98 -7.94
CA SER A 276 13.18 0.50 -6.87
C SER A 276 11.95 -0.24 -7.40
N PHE A 277 11.50 -1.22 -6.61
CA PHE A 277 10.32 -2.04 -6.88
C PHE A 277 9.45 -2.22 -5.64
N ALA A 278 8.12 -2.30 -5.79
CA ALA A 278 7.22 -2.72 -4.73
C ALA A 278 6.45 -3.97 -5.16
N TYR A 279 6.31 -4.93 -4.25
CA TYR A 279 5.51 -6.12 -4.51
C TYR A 279 4.02 -5.84 -4.21
N PRO A 280 3.09 -6.12 -5.14
CA PRO A 280 1.65 -6.00 -4.90
C PRO A 280 1.21 -6.80 -3.68
N TYR A 281 0.35 -6.20 -2.85
CA TYR A 281 -0.09 -6.66 -1.52
C TYR A 281 1.04 -6.79 -0.49
N GLY A 282 2.20 -7.32 -0.87
CA GLY A 282 3.48 -7.27 -0.16
C GLY A 282 3.54 -8.08 1.13
N ASP A 283 2.48 -8.80 1.51
CA ASP A 283 2.48 -9.67 2.68
C ASP A 283 3.18 -11.01 2.41
N ARG A 284 3.26 -11.86 3.43
CA ARG A 284 3.99 -13.14 3.38
C ARG A 284 3.38 -14.18 2.44
N LEU A 285 2.10 -14.04 2.08
CA LEU A 285 1.41 -14.91 1.13
C LEU A 285 1.53 -14.36 -0.30
N ALA A 286 1.78 -13.05 -0.44
CA ALA A 286 1.89 -12.39 -1.73
C ALA A 286 3.30 -12.41 -2.34
N VAL A 287 4.33 -12.56 -1.49
CA VAL A 287 5.74 -12.51 -1.89
C VAL A 287 6.53 -13.66 -1.29
N SER A 288 7.35 -14.30 -2.11
CA SER A 288 8.20 -15.43 -1.73
C SER A 288 9.70 -15.09 -1.82
N PRO A 289 10.59 -15.90 -1.22
CA PRO A 289 12.04 -15.75 -1.42
C PRO A 289 12.48 -15.78 -2.89
N ARG A 290 11.78 -16.53 -3.75
CA ARG A 290 12.00 -16.52 -5.20
C ARG A 290 11.82 -15.12 -5.77
N ASP A 291 10.77 -14.40 -5.37
CA ASP A 291 10.48 -13.07 -5.91
C ASP A 291 11.56 -12.05 -5.52
N HIS A 292 12.14 -12.19 -4.33
CA HIS A 292 13.28 -11.39 -3.92
C HIS A 292 14.51 -11.63 -4.82
N LEU A 293 14.79 -12.89 -5.18
CA LEU A 293 15.86 -13.25 -6.11
C LEU A 293 15.59 -12.69 -7.51
N LEU A 294 14.35 -12.79 -8.00
CA LEU A 294 13.95 -12.21 -9.29
C LEU A 294 14.19 -10.69 -9.33
N ALA A 295 13.83 -9.96 -8.26
CA ALA A 295 14.10 -8.53 -8.18
C ALA A 295 15.60 -8.21 -8.21
N ALA A 296 16.44 -9.04 -7.57
CA ALA A 296 17.89 -8.91 -7.62
C ALA A 296 18.45 -9.19 -9.02
N GLU A 297 18.06 -10.31 -9.65
CA GLU A 297 18.46 -10.69 -11.00
C GLU A 297 18.10 -9.64 -12.05
N LEU A 298 16.94 -8.99 -11.87
CA LEU A 298 16.44 -7.94 -12.76
C LEU A 298 17.06 -6.56 -12.46
N GLY A 299 18.03 -6.49 -11.55
CA GLY A 299 18.87 -5.31 -11.34
C GLY A 299 18.22 -4.20 -10.52
N PHE A 300 17.19 -4.49 -9.71
CA PHE A 300 16.71 -3.50 -8.75
C PHE A 300 17.71 -3.33 -7.61
N ALA A 301 17.97 -2.10 -7.20
CA ALA A 301 18.80 -1.80 -6.04
C ALA A 301 18.04 -2.12 -4.74
N VAL A 302 16.73 -1.85 -4.72
CA VAL A 302 15.86 -2.11 -3.58
C VAL A 302 14.49 -2.62 -4.03
N ALA A 303 13.89 -3.49 -3.22
CA ALA A 303 12.49 -3.87 -3.36
C ALA A 303 11.79 -3.96 -2.00
N VAL A 304 10.55 -3.46 -1.96
CA VAL A 304 9.81 -3.26 -0.71
C VAL A 304 8.56 -4.14 -0.61
N THR A 305 8.33 -4.68 0.59
CA THR A 305 7.16 -5.48 0.98
C THR A 305 6.18 -4.63 1.80
N THR A 306 5.05 -5.17 2.25
CA THR A 306 4.18 -4.52 3.25
C THR A 306 4.35 -5.11 4.65
N GLN A 307 5.31 -6.03 4.82
CA GLN A 307 5.60 -6.63 6.12
C GLN A 307 6.08 -5.55 7.10
N PRO A 308 5.43 -5.39 8.27
CA PRO A 308 5.82 -4.38 9.25
C PRO A 308 7.23 -4.61 9.79
N GLY A 309 8.09 -3.61 9.68
CA GLY A 309 9.47 -3.70 10.15
C GLY A 309 10.21 -2.37 10.16
N MET A 310 11.23 -2.30 11.02
CA MET A 310 12.23 -1.22 10.98
C MET A 310 13.40 -1.68 10.13
N LEU A 311 14.12 -0.71 9.56
CA LEU A 311 15.33 -0.99 8.80
C LEU A 311 16.49 -1.35 9.72
N SER A 312 17.31 -2.29 9.26
CA SER A 312 18.53 -2.73 9.92
C SER A 312 19.60 -3.02 8.88
N GLU A 313 20.86 -3.12 9.32
CA GLU A 313 22.00 -3.42 8.44
C GLU A 313 21.94 -4.81 7.82
N ALA A 314 21.25 -5.74 8.47
CA ALA A 314 21.04 -7.11 7.99
C ALA A 314 19.80 -7.26 7.09
N ALA A 315 19.12 -6.16 6.74
CA ALA A 315 17.93 -6.21 5.91
C ALA A 315 18.27 -6.68 4.49
N ASN A 316 17.49 -7.62 3.96
CA ASN A 316 17.59 -7.98 2.54
C ASN A 316 17.14 -6.78 1.68
N PRO A 317 18.00 -6.21 0.82
CA PRO A 317 17.67 -5.05 -0.02
C PRO A 317 16.45 -5.30 -0.92
N HIS A 318 16.18 -6.55 -1.27
CA HIS A 318 15.08 -6.95 -2.15
C HIS A 318 13.83 -7.42 -1.38
N ALA A 319 13.80 -7.27 -0.06
CA ALA A 319 12.66 -7.63 0.78
C ALA A 319 12.47 -6.64 1.95
N LEU A 320 12.66 -5.36 1.67
CA LEU A 320 12.67 -4.35 2.72
C LEU A 320 11.26 -4.17 3.34
N PRO A 321 11.17 -4.07 4.68
CA PRO A 321 9.90 -3.91 5.35
C PRO A 321 9.38 -2.47 5.23
N ARG A 322 8.06 -2.30 5.35
CA ARG A 322 7.41 -0.99 5.36
C ARG A 322 6.46 -0.84 6.54
N ILE A 323 6.12 0.40 6.86
CA ILE A 323 5.15 0.77 7.88
C ILE A 323 4.01 1.53 7.20
N SER A 324 2.78 1.02 7.34
CA SER A 324 1.62 1.71 6.78
C SER A 324 1.26 2.95 7.61
N LEU A 325 1.22 4.11 6.94
CA LEU A 325 0.52 5.27 7.45
C LEU A 325 -0.96 5.13 7.05
N ASN A 326 -1.70 4.51 7.95
CA ASN A 326 -3.05 4.02 7.70
C ASN A 326 -4.11 5.10 7.98
N GLY A 327 -5.11 5.17 7.11
CA GLY A 327 -6.21 6.13 7.19
C GLY A 327 -7.06 6.07 8.48
N HIS A 328 -6.97 4.97 9.23
CA HIS A 328 -7.64 4.79 10.52
C HIS A 328 -6.90 5.43 11.71
N PHE A 329 -5.62 5.77 11.56
CA PHE A 329 -4.73 6.20 12.64
C PHE A 329 -3.96 7.47 12.25
N GLN A 330 -4.69 8.53 11.93
CA GLN A 330 -4.14 9.80 11.45
C GLN A 330 -3.92 10.82 12.57
N ALA A 331 -2.89 10.62 13.39
CA ALA A 331 -2.46 11.60 14.37
C ALA A 331 -0.94 11.60 14.56
N ALA A 332 -0.34 12.77 14.79
CA ALA A 332 1.10 12.92 15.06
C ALA A 332 1.66 11.92 16.11
N ARG A 333 0.91 11.64 17.18
CA ARG A 333 1.35 10.68 18.22
C ARG A 333 1.53 9.26 17.68
N TYR A 334 0.71 8.84 16.72
CA TYR A 334 0.82 7.54 16.07
C TYR A 334 2.02 7.49 15.14
N VAL A 335 2.38 8.61 14.49
CA VAL A 335 3.62 8.72 13.71
C VAL A 335 4.83 8.54 14.61
N THR A 336 4.89 9.20 15.77
CA THR A 336 5.96 8.99 16.76
C THR A 336 6.01 7.53 17.25
N ALA A 337 4.86 6.92 17.54
CA ALA A 337 4.80 5.52 17.98
C ALA A 337 5.34 4.57 16.90
N LEU A 338 4.91 4.72 15.65
CA LEU A 338 5.35 3.90 14.52
C LEU A 338 6.84 4.13 14.23
N GLY A 339 7.28 5.38 14.13
CA GLY A 339 8.68 5.76 13.96
C GLY A 339 9.58 5.43 15.15
N SER A 340 9.04 5.00 16.29
CA SER A 340 9.88 4.49 17.39
C SER A 340 10.31 3.02 17.17
N GLY A 341 9.60 2.28 16.31
CA GLY A 341 9.76 0.84 16.14
C GLY A 341 9.27 0.00 17.33
N ILE A 342 8.78 0.62 18.41
CA ILE A 342 8.29 -0.08 19.60
C ILE A 342 7.13 -1.04 19.27
N PRO A 343 6.08 -0.64 18.52
CA PRO A 343 4.99 -1.55 18.18
C PRO A 343 5.48 -2.80 17.42
N ILE A 344 6.43 -2.60 16.50
CA ILE A 344 7.01 -3.67 15.67
C ILE A 344 7.80 -4.64 16.54
N ARG A 345 8.65 -4.13 17.43
CA ARG A 345 9.45 -4.96 18.34
C ARG A 345 8.58 -5.77 19.31
N LEU A 346 7.47 -5.20 19.78
CA LEU A 346 6.52 -5.89 20.64
C LEU A 346 5.74 -6.97 19.89
N LEU A 347 5.41 -6.75 18.62
CA LEU A 347 4.76 -7.74 17.78
C LEU A 347 5.68 -8.94 17.50
N ALA A 348 6.94 -8.68 17.15
CA ALA A 348 7.93 -9.73 16.84
C ALA A 348 8.18 -10.69 18.03
N ARG A 349 8.15 -10.18 19.26
CA ARG A 349 8.31 -10.97 20.50
C ARG A 349 7.12 -11.90 20.81
N ARG A 350 5.97 -11.70 20.17
CA ARG A 350 4.79 -12.56 20.36
C ARG A 350 4.72 -13.70 19.34
N THR A 351 5.54 -13.64 18.30
CA THR A 351 5.53 -14.58 17.16
C THR A 351 6.75 -15.51 17.11
N GLY A 352 7.71 -15.33 18.01
CA GLY A 352 8.87 -16.22 18.19
C GLY A 352 8.84 -16.81 19.59
#